data_AF-J8A7H3-F1
#
_entry.id   AF-J8A7H3-F1
#
_cell.length_a   1.000
_cell.length_b   1.000
_cell.length_c   1.000
_cell.angle_alpha   90.00
_cell.angle_beta   90.00
_cell.angle_gamma   90.00
#
_symmetry.space_group_name_H-M   'P 1'
#
loop_
_entity.id
_entity.type
_entity.pdbx_description
1 polymer ?
#
loop_
_entity_poly.entity_id
_entity_poly.type
_entity_poly.pdbx_seq_one_letter_code
_entity_poly.pdbx_strand_id
1 'polypeptide(L)'
;MGTSIEKYVNNGTFNWTMGEQTGSVFRDMENPASVPSSLGVPYPDDYSEFNDFNGWDQGGVHFNSSIINKIAYLIAKGGTHNGVTVKGIGEDKMFDIFYYVNTDELNMTSNFKELKSACIRVATNKYGANTAEVQAVQKAFDAAKIK
;
A
#
# COMPACT_ATOMS: atom_id res chain seq x y z
N MET A 1 1.53 3.75 -8.07
CA MET A 1 2.23 3.81 -9.37
C MET A 1 3.37 4.83 -9.43
N GLY A 2 3.38 5.94 -8.66
CA GLY A 2 4.51 6.90 -8.70
C GLY A 2 5.88 6.24 -8.48
N THR A 3 6.04 5.49 -7.40
CA THR A 3 7.26 4.73 -7.08
C THR A 3 7.65 3.69 -8.15
N SER A 4 6.67 3.09 -8.85
CA SER A 4 6.96 2.14 -9.93
C SER A 4 7.52 2.86 -11.16
N ILE A 5 7.01 4.06 -11.45
CA ILE A 5 7.53 4.91 -12.52
C ILE A 5 8.94 5.39 -12.17
N GLU A 6 9.18 5.82 -10.93
CA GLU A 6 10.51 6.18 -10.44
C GLU A 6 11.51 5.05 -10.66
N LYS A 7 11.17 3.82 -10.23
CA LYS A 7 11.98 2.61 -10.49
C LYS A 7 12.28 2.45 -11.98
N TYR A 8 11.27 2.61 -12.84
CA TYR A 8 11.42 2.42 -14.28
C TYR A 8 12.35 3.46 -14.91
N VAL A 9 12.11 4.76 -14.65
CA VAL A 9 12.88 5.85 -15.29
C VAL A 9 14.33 5.93 -14.79
N ASN A 10 14.59 5.45 -13.58
CA ASN A 10 15.91 5.46 -12.95
C ASN A 10 16.63 4.10 -13.06
N ASN A 11 16.32 3.28 -14.07
CA ASN A 11 16.96 1.99 -14.34
C ASN A 11 17.03 1.06 -13.11
N GLY A 12 15.95 0.97 -12.35
CA GLY A 12 15.83 0.12 -11.16
C GLY A 12 16.23 0.79 -9.85
N THR A 13 16.73 2.03 -9.86
CA THR A 13 17.09 2.76 -8.64
C THR A 13 15.93 3.62 -8.17
N PHE A 14 15.42 3.39 -6.96
CA PHE A 14 14.28 4.14 -6.41
C PHE A 14 14.26 3.99 -4.89
N ASN A 15 13.37 4.73 -4.23
CA ASN A 15 13.12 4.61 -2.80
C ASN A 15 11.60 4.50 -2.51
N TRP A 16 11.23 4.31 -1.24
CA TRP A 16 9.84 4.18 -0.81
C TRP A 16 9.23 5.50 -0.31
N THR A 17 9.95 6.61 -0.45
CA THR A 17 9.46 7.94 -0.12
C THR A 17 8.81 8.61 -1.33
N MET A 18 8.07 9.69 -1.09
CA MET A 18 7.43 10.46 -2.15
C MET A 18 7.74 11.94 -1.99
N GLY A 19 8.23 12.56 -3.07
CA GLY A 19 8.39 14.00 -3.19
C GLY A 19 9.78 14.51 -2.81
N GLU A 20 10.69 13.64 -2.39
CA GLU A 20 12.04 13.96 -1.92
C GLU A 20 12.84 14.82 -2.91
N GLN A 21 12.64 14.64 -4.22
CA GLN A 21 13.29 15.44 -5.27
C GLN A 21 12.82 16.90 -5.32
N THR A 22 11.71 17.24 -4.64
CA THR A 22 11.21 18.61 -4.49
C THR A 22 11.85 19.36 -3.32
N GLY A 23 12.71 18.70 -2.54
CA GLY A 23 13.37 19.26 -1.35
C GLY A 23 12.73 18.86 -0.02
N SER A 24 11.64 18.10 -0.04
CA SER A 24 10.97 17.58 1.16
C SER A 24 10.31 16.24 0.90
N VAL A 25 10.36 15.32 1.86
CA VAL A 25 9.60 14.07 1.82
C VAL A 25 8.17 14.32 2.30
N PHE A 26 7.17 13.96 1.49
CA PHE A 26 5.76 14.13 1.84
C PHE A 26 5.13 12.90 2.47
N ARG A 27 5.56 11.71 2.05
CA ARG A 27 5.05 10.41 2.54
C ARG A 27 6.15 9.36 2.41
N ASP A 28 6.05 8.33 3.23
CA ASP A 28 6.91 7.16 3.23
C ASP A 28 6.04 5.91 3.24
N MET A 29 6.20 5.05 2.22
CA MET A 29 5.44 3.81 2.11
C MET A 29 5.98 2.70 3.03
N GLU A 30 7.27 2.75 3.37
CA GLU A 30 7.91 1.78 4.26
C GLU A 30 7.55 2.08 5.72
N ASN A 31 7.67 3.34 6.12
CA ASN A 31 7.37 3.78 7.48
C ASN A 31 6.55 5.07 7.47
N PRO A 32 5.22 5.02 7.34
CA PRO A 32 4.37 6.21 7.29
C PRO A 32 4.62 7.23 8.40
N ALA A 33 4.85 6.75 9.63
CA ALA A 33 5.10 7.58 10.80
C ALA A 33 6.46 8.31 10.77
N SER A 34 7.37 7.98 9.85
CA SER A 34 8.67 8.66 9.71
C SER A 34 8.53 10.11 9.21
N VAL A 35 7.43 10.41 8.53
CA VAL A 35 7.15 11.73 7.96
C VAL A 35 6.10 12.44 8.82
N PRO A 36 6.35 13.69 9.25
CA PRO A 36 5.38 14.43 10.05
C PRO A 36 4.16 14.78 9.20
N SER A 37 2.95 14.45 9.68
CA SER A 37 1.74 14.95 9.05
C SER A 37 1.47 16.40 9.49
N SER A 38 0.80 17.16 8.63
CA SER A 38 0.33 18.53 8.96
C SER A 38 -0.71 18.57 10.07
N LEU A 39 -1.23 17.42 10.50
CA LEU A 39 -2.25 17.28 11.52
C LEU A 39 -1.66 17.06 12.92
N GLY A 40 -0.33 16.98 13.05
CA GLY A 40 0.35 16.78 14.33
C GLY A 40 0.23 15.37 14.90
N VAL A 41 -0.27 14.42 14.10
CA VAL A 41 -0.33 12.98 14.42
C VAL A 41 0.46 12.20 13.36
N PRO A 42 1.02 11.02 13.66
CA PRO A 42 1.69 10.18 12.66
C PRO A 42 0.74 9.80 11.52
N TYR A 43 1.27 9.63 10.30
CA TYR A 43 0.50 8.99 9.24
C TYR A 43 0.19 7.53 9.63
N PRO A 44 -1.03 7.05 9.32
CA PRO A 44 -1.48 5.75 9.75
C PRO A 44 -0.83 4.66 8.91
N ASP A 45 -0.42 3.57 9.56
CA ASP A 45 0.14 2.39 8.89
C ASP A 45 -0.76 1.15 8.99
N ASP A 46 -1.85 1.24 9.76
CA ASP A 46 -2.93 0.25 9.81
C ASP A 46 -4.34 0.89 9.93
N TYR A 47 -5.38 0.09 9.72
CA TYR A 47 -6.77 0.55 9.66
C TYR A 47 -7.36 1.00 11.00
N SER A 48 -6.75 0.65 12.14
CA SER A 48 -7.22 1.12 13.46
C SER A 48 -6.96 2.61 13.69
N GLU A 49 -6.09 3.20 12.87
CA GLU A 49 -5.73 4.63 12.89
C GLU A 49 -6.45 5.43 11.79
N PHE A 50 -7.36 4.80 11.03
CA PHE A 50 -8.16 5.48 10.01
C PHE A 50 -8.92 6.66 10.62
N ASN A 51 -8.88 7.80 9.95
CA ASN A 51 -9.56 9.01 10.40
C ASN A 51 -10.02 9.86 9.21
N ASP A 52 -11.30 10.22 9.17
CA ASP A 52 -11.87 11.06 8.10
C ASP A 52 -11.71 12.57 8.38
N PHE A 53 -11.25 12.93 9.58
CA PHE A 53 -11.11 14.30 10.06
C PHE A 53 -12.34 15.18 9.79
N ASN A 54 -13.54 14.63 9.96
CA ASN A 54 -14.81 15.31 9.66
C ASN A 54 -14.87 15.87 8.23
N GLY A 55 -14.26 15.18 7.26
CA GLY A 55 -14.26 15.54 5.85
C GLY A 55 -13.11 16.44 5.39
N TRP A 56 -12.17 16.83 6.27
CA TRP A 56 -10.93 17.49 5.84
C TRP A 56 -10.16 16.61 4.85
N ASP A 57 -9.49 17.21 3.86
CA ASP A 57 -8.79 16.44 2.80
C ASP A 57 -9.68 15.36 2.17
N GLN A 58 -10.94 15.72 1.89
CA GLN A 58 -11.94 14.84 1.29
C GLN A 58 -12.15 13.53 2.07
N GLY A 59 -12.05 13.59 3.41
CA GLY A 59 -12.09 12.41 4.27
C GLY A 59 -10.71 11.82 4.55
N GLY A 60 -9.67 12.67 4.61
CA GLY A 60 -8.30 12.29 4.90
C GLY A 60 -7.67 11.43 3.81
N VAL A 61 -7.94 11.66 2.53
CA VAL A 61 -7.50 10.77 1.44
C VAL A 61 -5.98 10.62 1.40
N HIS A 62 -5.21 11.70 1.61
CA HIS A 62 -3.75 11.64 1.65
C HIS A 62 -3.25 11.05 2.96
N PHE A 63 -3.97 11.26 4.07
CA PHE A 63 -3.64 10.67 5.36
C PHE A 63 -3.84 9.16 5.36
N ASN A 64 -5.05 8.69 5.03
CA ASN A 64 -5.43 7.29 5.02
C ASN A 64 -4.79 6.50 3.87
N SER A 65 -4.29 7.16 2.81
CA SER A 65 -3.53 6.48 1.74
C SER A 65 -2.30 5.73 2.28
N SER A 66 -1.74 6.19 3.39
CA SER A 66 -0.57 5.60 4.03
C SER A 66 -0.78 4.16 4.49
N ILE A 67 -2.01 3.78 4.82
CA ILE A 67 -2.37 2.39 5.15
C ILE A 67 -2.14 1.48 3.93
N ILE A 68 -2.61 1.91 2.75
CA ILE A 68 -2.42 1.15 1.50
C ILE A 68 -0.97 1.20 1.04
N ASN A 69 -0.26 2.30 1.27
CA ASN A 69 1.18 2.39 1.01
C ASN A 69 1.96 1.36 1.82
N LYS A 70 1.66 1.22 3.12
CA LYS A 70 2.27 0.22 3.98
C LYS A 70 1.98 -1.21 3.51
N ILE A 71 0.74 -1.49 3.11
CA ILE A 71 0.36 -2.80 2.54
C ILE A 71 1.14 -3.09 1.27
N ALA A 72 1.25 -2.13 0.35
CA ALA A 72 2.01 -2.29 -0.88
C ALA A 72 3.50 -2.55 -0.61
N TYR A 73 4.11 -1.82 0.34
CA TYR A 73 5.48 -2.08 0.79
C TYR A 73 5.63 -3.51 1.33
N LEU A 74 4.72 -3.95 2.22
CA LEU A 74 4.77 -5.28 2.81
C LEU A 74 4.62 -6.39 1.77
N ILE A 75 3.76 -6.22 0.76
CA ILE A 75 3.63 -7.18 -0.34
C ILE A 75 4.95 -7.26 -1.12
N ALA A 76 5.58 -6.12 -1.42
CA ALA A 76 6.80 -6.10 -2.20
C ALA A 76 8.03 -6.61 -1.44
N LYS A 77 8.34 -5.99 -0.28
CA LYS A 77 9.57 -6.24 0.48
C LYS A 77 9.41 -7.28 1.59
N GLY A 78 8.19 -7.52 2.05
CA GLY A 78 7.94 -8.29 3.26
C GLY A 78 8.23 -7.50 4.53
N GLY A 79 8.28 -8.22 5.65
CA GLY A 79 8.53 -7.65 6.97
C GLY A 79 7.53 -8.15 8.00
N THR A 80 7.69 -7.70 9.25
CA THR A 80 6.75 -7.97 10.33
C THR A 80 6.07 -6.67 10.75
N HIS A 81 4.75 -6.66 10.76
CA HIS A 81 3.95 -5.52 11.19
C HIS A 81 2.72 -6.02 11.95
N ASN A 82 2.40 -5.40 13.08
CA ASN A 82 1.32 -5.84 14.00
C ASN A 82 1.33 -7.35 14.34
N GLY A 83 2.53 -7.92 14.51
CA GLY A 83 2.71 -9.35 14.83
C GLY A 83 2.50 -10.31 13.65
N VAL A 84 2.21 -9.80 12.45
CA VAL A 84 2.04 -10.59 11.22
C VAL A 84 3.29 -10.47 10.36
N THR A 85 3.92 -11.61 10.05
CA THR A 85 5.09 -11.67 9.15
C THR A 85 4.66 -11.96 7.71
N VAL A 86 4.96 -11.00 6.82
CA VAL A 86 4.74 -11.08 5.38
C VAL A 86 6.05 -11.48 4.69
N LYS A 87 5.99 -12.49 3.81
CA LYS A 87 7.08 -12.82 2.91
C LYS A 87 6.88 -12.03 1.61
N GLY A 88 7.78 -11.09 1.34
CA GLY A 88 7.70 -10.25 0.14
C GLY A 88 7.79 -11.06 -1.15
N ILE A 89 7.11 -10.58 -2.20
CA ILE A 89 7.07 -11.22 -3.52
C ILE A 89 7.81 -10.41 -4.60
N GLY A 90 8.47 -9.32 -4.21
CA GLY A 90 9.16 -8.41 -5.11
C GLY A 90 8.25 -7.31 -5.63
N GLU A 91 8.88 -6.20 -6.03
CA GLU A 91 8.19 -4.98 -6.44
C GLU A 91 7.41 -5.16 -7.74
N ASP A 92 7.96 -5.90 -8.70
CA ASP A 92 7.32 -6.04 -10.03
C ASP A 92 5.99 -6.78 -9.93
N LYS A 93 5.93 -7.85 -9.12
CA LYS A 93 4.67 -8.58 -8.88
C LYS A 93 3.66 -7.73 -8.13
N MET A 94 4.13 -6.94 -7.15
CA MET A 94 3.27 -6.02 -6.42
C MET A 94 2.69 -4.93 -7.34
N PHE A 95 3.52 -4.29 -8.17
CA PHE A 95 3.09 -3.28 -9.13
C PHE A 95 2.08 -3.85 -10.12
N ASP A 96 2.34 -5.04 -10.67
CA ASP A 96 1.41 -5.74 -11.55
C ASP A 96 0.05 -5.99 -10.88
N ILE A 97 0.04 -6.48 -9.64
CA ILE A 97 -1.22 -6.73 -8.91
C ILE A 97 -2.00 -5.42 -8.76
N PHE A 98 -1.37 -4.36 -8.25
CA PHE A 98 -2.06 -3.08 -8.05
C PHE A 98 -2.50 -2.41 -9.35
N TYR A 99 -1.77 -2.62 -10.45
CA TYR A 99 -2.19 -2.15 -11.78
C TYR A 99 -3.51 -2.81 -12.20
N TYR A 100 -3.58 -4.15 -12.23
CA TYR A 100 -4.79 -4.87 -12.65
C TYR A 100 -5.97 -4.67 -11.70
N VAL A 101 -5.70 -4.56 -10.39
CA VAL A 101 -6.74 -4.20 -9.42
C VAL A 101 -7.37 -2.86 -9.79
N ASN A 102 -6.55 -1.85 -10.09
CA ASN A 102 -7.04 -0.52 -10.42
C ASN A 102 -7.76 -0.44 -11.78
N THR A 103 -7.35 -1.23 -12.77
CA THR A 103 -7.95 -1.16 -14.11
C THR A 103 -9.16 -2.07 -14.28
N ASP A 104 -9.21 -3.21 -13.59
CA ASP A 104 -10.14 -4.29 -13.92
C ASP A 104 -11.13 -4.62 -12.79
N GLU A 105 -10.77 -4.37 -11.52
CA GLU A 105 -11.57 -4.83 -10.36
C GLU A 105 -12.25 -3.71 -9.57
N LEU A 106 -11.62 -2.54 -9.45
CA LEU A 106 -12.15 -1.43 -8.65
C LEU A 106 -13.13 -0.56 -9.42
N ASN A 107 -13.99 0.14 -8.67
CA ASN A 107 -14.93 1.12 -9.18
C ASN A 107 -14.93 2.40 -8.32
N MET A 108 -15.74 3.39 -8.71
CA MET A 108 -15.79 4.72 -8.06
C MET A 108 -16.19 4.71 -6.58
N THR A 109 -16.77 3.62 -6.08
CA THR A 109 -17.23 3.49 -4.69
C THR A 109 -16.46 2.44 -3.89
N SER A 110 -15.40 1.85 -4.46
CA SER A 110 -14.65 0.79 -3.81
C SER A 110 -14.00 1.24 -2.51
N ASN A 111 -14.12 0.41 -1.47
CA ASN A 111 -13.51 0.63 -0.16
C ASN A 111 -12.31 -0.31 0.10
N PHE A 112 -11.71 -0.20 1.30
CA PHE A 112 -10.52 -0.97 1.69
C PHE A 112 -10.73 -2.49 1.69
N LYS A 113 -11.92 -2.99 2.03
CA LYS A 113 -12.24 -4.42 2.03
C LYS A 113 -12.44 -4.96 0.62
N GLU A 114 -13.07 -4.16 -0.23
CA GLU A 114 -13.22 -4.47 -1.66
C GLU A 114 -11.86 -4.48 -2.34
N LEU A 115 -10.97 -3.53 -2.01
CA LEU A 115 -9.57 -3.53 -2.45
C LEU A 115 -8.83 -4.80 -2.02
N LYS A 116 -8.95 -5.24 -0.76
CA LYS A 116 -8.37 -6.52 -0.31
C LYS A 116 -8.85 -7.69 -1.18
N SER A 117 -10.16 -7.77 -1.39
CA SER A 117 -10.78 -8.85 -2.16
C SER A 117 -10.32 -8.85 -3.63
N ALA A 118 -10.22 -7.67 -4.23
CA ALA A 118 -9.70 -7.47 -5.58
C ALA A 118 -8.22 -7.89 -5.70
N CYS A 119 -7.36 -7.46 -4.78
CA CYS A 119 -5.95 -7.87 -4.78
C CYS A 119 -5.78 -9.39 -4.68
N ILE A 120 -6.57 -10.05 -3.83
CA ILE A 120 -6.57 -11.52 -3.72
C ILE A 120 -7.04 -12.17 -5.02
N ARG A 121 -8.08 -11.63 -5.65
CA ARG A 121 -8.61 -12.16 -6.93
C ARG A 121 -7.58 -12.04 -8.04
N VAL A 122 -6.96 -10.87 -8.21
CA VAL A 122 -5.91 -10.64 -9.22
C VAL A 122 -4.70 -11.55 -8.98
N ALA A 123 -4.22 -11.64 -7.72
CA ALA A 123 -3.12 -12.54 -7.39
C ALA A 123 -3.48 -14.01 -7.67
N THR A 124 -4.70 -14.43 -7.34
CA THR A 124 -5.20 -15.79 -7.61
C THR A 124 -5.27 -16.08 -9.10
N ASN A 125 -5.80 -15.16 -9.90
CA ASN A 125 -5.95 -15.34 -11.34
C ASN A 125 -4.61 -15.39 -12.06
N LYS A 126 -3.63 -14.59 -11.61
CA LYS A 126 -2.33 -14.46 -12.28
C LYS A 126 -1.31 -15.52 -11.85
N TYR A 127 -1.37 -15.97 -10.59
CA TYR A 127 -0.37 -16.86 -10.01
C TYR A 127 -0.93 -18.20 -9.50
N GLY A 128 -2.22 -18.26 -9.15
CA GLY A 128 -2.89 -19.45 -8.60
C GLY A 128 -3.21 -19.32 -7.10
N ALA A 129 -4.26 -20.02 -6.65
CA ALA A 129 -4.87 -19.83 -5.32
C ALA A 129 -3.98 -20.15 -4.11
N ASN A 130 -2.98 -21.03 -4.26
CA ASN A 130 -2.14 -21.52 -3.16
C ASN A 130 -0.68 -21.07 -3.31
N THR A 131 -0.47 -19.84 -3.79
CA THR A 131 0.86 -19.29 -4.08
C THR A 131 1.35 -18.30 -3.03
N ALA A 132 2.65 -17.99 -3.07
CA ALA A 132 3.25 -17.01 -2.17
C ALA A 132 2.65 -15.61 -2.35
N GLU A 133 2.19 -15.28 -3.55
CA GLU A 133 1.57 -14.01 -3.93
C GLU A 133 0.24 -13.82 -3.23
N VAL A 134 -0.64 -14.82 -3.30
CA VAL A 134 -1.93 -14.79 -2.60
C VAL A 134 -1.72 -14.70 -1.09
N GLN A 135 -0.77 -15.47 -0.54
CA GLN A 135 -0.44 -15.44 0.89
C GLN A 135 0.15 -14.08 1.32
N ALA A 136 1.02 -13.48 0.51
CA ALA A 136 1.63 -12.18 0.81
C ALA A 136 0.58 -11.08 0.83
N VAL A 137 -0.34 -11.06 -0.14
CA VAL A 137 -1.47 -10.12 -0.17
C VAL A 137 -2.33 -10.29 1.08
N GLN A 138 -2.80 -11.51 1.38
CA GLN A 138 -3.65 -11.77 2.55
C GLN A 138 -2.99 -11.29 3.85
N LYS A 139 -1.73 -11.70 4.07
CA LYS A 139 -1.00 -11.33 5.29
C LYS A 139 -0.71 -9.84 5.38
N ALA A 140 -0.47 -9.15 4.27
CA ALA A 140 -0.24 -7.70 4.29
C ALA A 140 -1.50 -6.93 4.70
N PHE A 141 -2.66 -7.30 4.18
CA PHE A 141 -3.93 -6.71 4.62
C PHE A 141 -4.27 -7.05 6.08
N ASP A 142 -3.98 -8.29 6.52
CA ASP A 142 -4.16 -8.69 7.92
C ASP A 142 -3.21 -7.93 8.86
N ALA A 143 -1.96 -7.71 8.45
CA ALA A 143 -0.98 -6.88 9.19
C ALA A 143 -1.49 -5.44 9.35
N ALA A 144 -2.20 -4.91 8.36
CA ALA A 144 -2.85 -3.59 8.43
C ALA A 144 -4.25 -3.62 9.06
N LYS A 145 -4.65 -4.72 9.71
CA LYS A 145 -5.95 -4.90 10.39
C LYS A 145 -7.19 -4.70 9.50
N ILE A 146 -7.05 -4.86 8.18
CA ILE A 146 -8.16 -4.81 7.23
C ILE A 146 -8.71 -6.24 7.10
N LYS A 147 -9.91 -6.46 7.64
CA LYS A 147 -10.59 -7.76 7.58
C LYS A 147 -11.33 -7.97 6.28
#